data_AF-A0A938HLZ0-F1
#
_entry.id   AF-A0A938HLZ0-F1
#
_cell.length_a   1.000
_cell.length_b   1.000
_cell.length_c   1.000
_cell.angle_alpha   90.00
_cell.angle_beta   90.00
_cell.angle_gamma   90.00
#
_symmetry.space_group_name_H-M   'P 1'
#
loop_
_entity.id
_entity.type
_entity.pdbx_description
1 polymer ?
#
loop_
_entity_poly.entity_id
_entity_poly.type
_entity_poly.pdbx_seq_one_letter_code
_entity_poly.pdbx_strand_id
1 'polypeptide(L)' 'LLDARDRRLFSAIVAMARSLGLDIAVEGIETPEHLWLARGERCSYAQGYLFSPPMPFGSFVEFLDRKTVISS' A
#
# COMPACT_ATOMS: atom_id res chain seq x y z
N LEU A 1 7.33 7.38 -6.05
CA LEU A 1 6.22 8.28 -5.62
C LEU A 1 6.69 9.66 -5.12
N LEU A 2 8.00 9.91 -5.14
CA LEU A 2 8.59 11.11 -4.54
C LEU A 2 8.62 12.29 -5.51
N ASP A 3 8.55 12.04 -6.84
CA ASP A 3 8.45 13.08 -7.86
C ASP A 3 7.05 13.19 -8.49
N ALA A 4 6.82 14.30 -9.21
CA ALA A 4 5.52 14.60 -9.81
C ALA A 4 5.14 13.70 -11.01
N ARG A 5 6.12 13.11 -11.69
CA ARG A 5 5.89 12.22 -12.82
C ARG A 5 5.40 10.86 -12.31
N ASP A 6 6.06 10.32 -11.29
CA ASP A 6 5.66 9.10 -10.60
C ASP A 6 4.21 9.18 -10.13
N ARG A 7 3.83 10.30 -9.50
CA ARG A 7 2.46 10.50 -9.00
C ARG A 7 1.43 10.51 -10.13
N ARG A 8 1.71 11.16 -11.25
CA ARG A 8 0.81 11.16 -12.42
C ARG A 8 0.67 9.76 -13.03
N LEU A 9 1.77 9.02 -13.15
CA LEU A 9 1.73 7.65 -13.65
C LEU A 9 0.93 6.75 -12.71
N PHE A 10 1.18 6.85 -11.41
CA PHE A 10 0.44 6.13 -10.38
C PHE A 10 -1.06 6.39 -10.48
N SER A 11 -1.49 7.65 -10.46
CA SER A 11 -2.92 8.00 -10.58
C SER A 11 -3.53 7.52 -11.90
N ALA A 12 -2.79 7.54 -13.02
CA ALA A 12 -3.27 7.02 -14.29
C ALA A 12 -3.50 5.50 -14.25
N ILE A 13 -2.58 4.74 -13.65
CA ILE A 13 -2.71 3.28 -13.49
C ILE A 13 -3.88 2.94 -12.57
N VAL A 14 -4.02 3.65 -11.44
CA VAL A 14 -5.15 3.48 -10.52
C VAL A 14 -6.48 3.76 -11.24
N ALA A 15 -6.56 4.86 -12.00
CA ALA A 15 -7.78 5.20 -12.75
C ALA A 15 -8.16 4.10 -13.75
N MET A 16 -7.18 3.53 -14.46
CA MET A 16 -7.42 2.40 -15.36
C MET A 16 -7.95 1.17 -14.60
N ALA A 17 -7.27 0.74 -13.54
CA ALA A 17 -7.70 -0.43 -12.75
C ALA A 17 -9.11 -0.24 -12.17
N ARG A 18 -9.44 0.96 -11.68
CA ARG A 18 -10.80 1.30 -11.20
C ARG A 18 -11.84 1.22 -12.30
N SER A 19 -11.53 1.70 -13.50
CA SER A 19 -12.45 1.62 -14.65
C SER A 19 -12.76 0.18 -15.06
N LEU A 20 -11.83 -0.74 -14.77
CA LEU A 20 -11.98 -2.18 -15.00
C LEU A 20 -12.63 -2.91 -13.81
N GLY A 21 -12.99 -2.21 -12.73
CA GLY A 21 -13.57 -2.81 -11.53
C GLY A 21 -12.61 -3.72 -10.75
N LEU A 22 -11.30 -3.49 -10.86
CA LEU A 22 -10.28 -4.29 -10.17
C LEU A 22 -9.96 -3.73 -8.79
N ASP A 23 -9.70 -4.62 -7.85
CA ASP A 23 -9.04 -4.28 -6.59
C ASP A 23 -7.57 -3.91 -6.84
N ILE A 24 -7.06 -2.96 -6.05
CA ILE A 24 -5.72 -2.43 -6.23
C ILE A 24 -4.90 -2.71 -4.97
N ALA A 25 -3.80 -3.43 -5.13
CA ALA A 25 -2.75 -3.56 -4.13
C ALA A 25 -1.57 -2.65 -4.50
N VAL A 26 -1.17 -1.78 -3.57
CA VAL A 26 0.02 -0.93 -3.74
C VAL A 26 1.18 -1.49 -2.94
N GLU A 27 2.23 -1.89 -3.64
CA GLU A 27 3.47 -2.40 -3.05
C GLU A 27 4.52 -1.28 -2.93
N GLY A 28 5.51 -1.46 -2.04
CA GLY A 28 6.59 -0.49 -1.82
C GLY A 28 6.23 0.70 -0.92
N ILE A 29 5.26 0.54 -0.02
CA ILE A 29 4.93 1.56 0.99
C ILE A 29 6.01 1.59 2.07
N GLU A 30 6.95 2.52 1.96
CA GLU A 30 8.06 2.70 2.89
C GLU A 30 7.89 3.91 3.81
N THR A 31 7.14 4.92 3.38
CA THR A 31 6.94 6.17 4.14
C THR A 31 5.45 6.49 4.33
N PRO A 32 5.09 7.28 5.36
CA PRO A 32 3.71 7.73 5.56
C PRO A 32 3.12 8.46 4.35
N GLU A 33 3.94 9.18 3.58
CA GLU A 33 3.51 9.88 2.36
C GLU A 33 3.09 8.91 1.25
N HIS A 34 3.79 7.78 1.10
CA HIS A 34 3.37 6.71 0.18
C HIS A 34 2.00 6.17 0.57
N LEU A 35 1.79 5.92 1.87
CA LEU A 35 0.52 5.42 2.39
C LEU A 35 -0.61 6.45 2.20
N TRP A 36 -0.34 7.73 2.45
CA TRP A 36 -1.32 8.79 2.25
C TRP A 36 -1.78 8.89 0.80
N LEU A 37 -0.87 8.76 -0.16
CA LEU A 37 -1.20 8.75 -1.58
C LEU A 37 -2.07 7.53 -1.94
N ALA A 38 -1.68 6.32 -1.50
CA ALA A 38 -2.45 5.10 -1.76
C ALA A 38 -3.87 5.17 -1.16
N ARG A 39 -4.01 5.74 0.04
CA ARG A 39 -5.31 6.01 0.68
C ARG A 39 -6.13 7.03 -0.09
N GLY A 40 -5.51 8.14 -0.53
CA GLY A 40 -6.18 9.18 -1.32
C GLY A 40 -6.76 8.66 -2.64
N GLU A 41 -6.06 7.73 -3.27
CA GLU A 41 -6.49 7.05 -4.49
C GLU A 41 -7.48 5.88 -4.24
N ARG A 42 -7.79 5.58 -2.97
CA ARG A 42 -8.69 4.51 -2.51
C ARG A 42 -8.24 3.11 -2.96
N CYS A 43 -6.95 2.82 -2.88
CA CYS A 43 -6.43 1.48 -3.12
C CYS A 43 -6.88 0.52 -2.01
N SER A 44 -7.24 -0.71 -2.39
CA SER A 44 -7.83 -1.71 -1.50
C SER A 44 -6.81 -2.28 -0.50
N TYR A 45 -5.56 -2.48 -0.95
CA TYR A 45 -4.50 -3.12 -0.16
C TYR A 45 -3.19 -2.36 -0.27
N ALA A 46 -2.34 -2.48 0.75
CA ALA A 46 -1.03 -1.84 0.81
C ALA A 46 0.00 -2.78 1.43
N GLN A 47 1.20 -2.83 0.84
CA GLN A 47 2.33 -3.60 1.33
C GLN A 47 3.61 -2.75 1.28
N GLY A 48 4.45 -2.87 2.30
CA GLY A 48 5.79 -2.30 2.29
C GLY A 48 6.39 -2.21 3.68
N TYR A 49 7.62 -1.72 3.75
CA TYR A 49 8.43 -1.71 4.99
C TYR A 49 7.88 -0.79 6.06
N LEU A 50 7.01 0.18 5.71
CA LEU A 50 6.26 0.97 6.68
C LEU A 50 5.40 0.08 7.59
N PHE A 51 4.90 -1.03 7.05
CA PHE A 51 4.10 -2.01 7.78
C PHE A 51 4.98 -3.06 8.43
N SER A 52 5.80 -3.72 7.61
CA SER A 52 6.71 -4.76 8.05
C SER A 52 7.69 -5.13 6.94
N PRO A 53 8.94 -5.50 7.27
CA PRO A 53 9.80 -6.17 6.31
C PRO A 53 9.27 -7.59 5.98
N PRO A 54 9.72 -8.21 4.87
CA PRO A 54 9.54 -9.63 4.64
C PRO A 54 10.03 -10.44 5.84
N MET A 55 9.28 -11.45 6.23
CA MET A 55 9.57 -12.21 7.45
C MET A 55 9.36 -13.71 7.23
N PRO A 56 10.06 -14.58 8.01
CA PRO A 56 9.83 -16.01 8.01
C PRO A 56 8.42 -16.37 8.49
N PHE A 57 7.95 -17.57 8.15
CA PHE A 57 6.61 -18.04 8.52
C PHE A 57 6.32 -17.96 10.03
N GLY A 58 7.26 -18.36 10.89
CA GLY A 58 7.07 -18.27 12.34
C GLY A 58 6.80 -16.84 12.82
N SER A 59 7.59 -15.88 12.33
CA SER A 59 7.40 -14.45 12.63
C SER A 59 6.10 -13.91 12.04
N PHE A 60 5.66 -14.42 10.89
CA PHE A 60 4.39 -14.04 10.28
C PHE A 60 3.20 -14.47 11.14
N VAL A 61 3.22 -15.67 11.72
CA VAL A 61 2.18 -16.12 12.65
C VAL A 61 2.10 -15.19 13.86
N GLU A 62 3.25 -14.84 14.47
CA GLU A 62 3.29 -13.88 15.58
C GLU A 62 2.80 -12.48 15.17
N PHE A 63 3.11 -12.05 13.95
CA PHE A 63 2.66 -10.76 13.40
C PHE A 63 1.14 -10.71 13.23
N LEU A 64 0.51 -11.80 12.78
CA LEU A 64 -0.95 -11.89 12.64
C LEU A 64 -1.68 -11.82 13.98
N ASP A 65 -1.11 -12.41 15.03
CA ASP A 65 -1.70 -12.39 16.38
C ASP A 65 -1.63 -10.98 17.02
N ARG A 66 -0.62 -10.20 16.64
CA ARG A 66 -0.52 -8.79 17.01
C ARG A 66 -1.50 -7.99 16.17
N LYS A 67 -2.70 -7.70 16.71
CA LYS A 67 -3.65 -6.74 16.12
C LYS A 67 -3.04 -5.33 16.06
N THR A 68 -2.21 -5.09 15.05
CA THR A 68 -1.68 -3.77 14.75
C THR A 68 -2.78 -3.00 14.04
N VAL A 69 -3.57 -2.25 14.81
CA VAL A 69 -4.49 -1.27 14.25
C VAL A 69 -3.65 -0.11 13.74
N ILE A 70 -3.50 -0.01 12.42
CA ILE A 70 -2.87 1.15 11.80
C ILE A 70 -3.96 2.20 11.68
N SER A 71 -3.95 3.12 12.65
CA SER A 71 -4.93 4.21 12.78
C SER A 71 -5.24 4.87 11.44
N SER A 72 -6.53 5.09 11.23
CA SER A 72 -7.11 5.79 10.08
C SER A 72 -6.62 7.22 9.97
#